data_AF-A0A3M1YU69-F1
#
_entry.id   AF-A0A3M1YU69-F1
#
_cell.length_a   1.000
_cell.length_b   1.000
_cell.length_c   1.000
_cell.angle_alpha   90.00
_cell.angle_beta   90.00
_cell.angle_gamma   90.00
#
_symmetry.space_group_name_H-M   'P 1'
#
loop_
_entity.id
_entity.type
_entity.pdbx_description
1 polymer ?
#
loop_
_entity_poly.entity_id
_entity_poly.type
_entity_poly.pdbx_seq_one_letter_code
_entity_poly.pdbx_strand_id
1 'polypeptide(L)'
;LETINDITVQFGAVEGTNGRYIAVIEGLGIDEYGEREFLGFQAGPRAQNDAFLIYMVGAEGTRLDPYIRLDLGEEQIYVCDDAGLRECADVPAIAGYGLQFEDGRTIIGDRFDAGMYITPQDTDSQLVQLSARNPSTRGAYSLIIIGTLAEEENGE
;
A
#
# COMPACT_ATOMS: atom_id res chain seq x y z
N LEU A 1 -15.11 -0.08 23.08
CA LEU A 1 -13.74 0.11 22.59
C LEU A 1 -13.79 1.35 21.74
N GLU A 2 -13.04 2.38 22.12
CA GLU A 2 -13.01 3.66 21.42
C GLU A 2 -12.32 3.42 20.07
N THR A 3 -13.01 3.68 18.97
CA THR A 3 -12.46 3.52 17.63
C THR A 3 -11.38 4.59 17.44
N ILE A 4 -10.15 4.18 17.15
CA ILE A 4 -9.14 5.11 16.65
C ILE A 4 -9.60 5.46 15.24
N ASN A 5 -10.04 6.71 15.06
CA ASN A 5 -10.62 7.11 13.77
C ASN A 5 -9.53 7.34 12.71
N ASP A 6 -8.34 7.83 13.10
CA ASP A 6 -7.24 8.11 12.18
C ASP A 6 -5.88 7.79 12.81
N ILE A 7 -4.99 7.16 12.05
CA ILE A 7 -3.57 6.98 12.37
C ILE A 7 -2.75 7.68 11.30
N THR A 8 -1.91 8.64 11.70
CA THR A 8 -0.95 9.28 10.80
C THR A 8 0.46 8.75 11.08
N VAL A 9 1.11 8.24 10.03
CA VAL A 9 2.50 7.80 10.06
C VAL A 9 3.31 8.68 9.11
N GLN A 10 4.42 9.23 9.59
CA GLN A 10 5.30 10.06 8.78
C GLN A 10 6.68 9.41 8.66
N PHE A 11 7.13 9.24 7.41
CA PHE A 11 8.47 8.77 7.09
C PHE A 11 9.34 9.98 6.74
N GLY A 12 10.45 10.12 7.45
CA GLY A 12 11.44 11.17 7.22
C GLY A 12 12.84 10.58 7.17
N ALA A 13 13.76 11.34 6.58
CA ALA A 13 15.16 10.95 6.54
C ALA A 13 15.94 11.58 7.70
N VAL A 14 16.80 10.78 8.32
CA VAL A 14 17.75 11.23 9.34
C VAL A 14 18.91 11.93 8.64
N GLU A 15 19.32 13.11 9.12
CA GLU A 15 20.48 13.86 8.59
C GLU A 15 20.44 14.16 7.08
N GLY A 16 19.26 14.24 6.48
CA GLY A 16 19.19 14.53 5.04
C GLY A 16 19.55 13.34 4.13
N THR A 17 19.87 12.17 4.68
CA THR A 17 20.42 11.06 3.86
C THR A 17 19.38 10.40 2.97
N ASN A 18 19.82 9.97 1.79
CA ASN A 18 19.06 9.10 0.91
C ASN A 18 18.75 7.74 1.55
N GLY A 19 17.59 7.17 1.25
CA GLY A 19 17.26 5.83 1.73
C GLY A 19 16.05 5.18 1.08
N ARG A 20 15.98 3.86 1.21
CA ARG A 20 14.77 3.05 0.97
C ARG A 20 14.14 2.68 2.30
N TYR A 21 12.83 2.67 2.35
CA TYR A 21 12.08 2.18 3.50
C TYR A 21 11.08 1.12 3.07
N ILE A 22 10.78 0.22 4.01
CA ILE A 22 9.66 -0.71 3.94
C ILE A 22 8.84 -0.46 5.20
N ALA A 23 7.59 -0.05 5.02
CA ALA A 23 6.63 0.11 6.09
C ALA A 23 5.59 -1.00 6.02
N VAL A 24 5.20 -1.50 7.19
CA VAL A 24 4.26 -2.61 7.32
C VAL A 24 3.18 -2.21 8.29
N ILE A 25 1.93 -2.31 7.84
CA ILE A 25 0.76 -2.04 8.68
C ILE A 25 -0.02 -3.36 8.78
N GLU A 26 -0.06 -3.92 9.98
CA GLU A 26 -0.74 -5.18 10.30
C GLU A 26 -2.05 -4.93 11.04
N GLY A 27 -2.91 -5.94 11.09
CA GLY A 27 -4.15 -5.92 11.88
C GLY A 27 -5.32 -5.25 11.19
N LEU A 28 -5.23 -5.04 9.88
CA LEU A 28 -6.31 -4.53 9.03
C LEU A 28 -7.22 -5.69 8.58
N GLY A 29 -8.44 -5.39 8.17
CA GLY A 29 -9.38 -6.43 7.74
C GLY A 29 -10.57 -5.90 6.97
N ILE A 30 -11.06 -6.72 6.04
CA ILE A 30 -12.35 -6.53 5.39
C ILE A 30 -13.29 -7.58 5.99
N ASP A 31 -14.30 -7.15 6.72
CA ASP A 31 -15.25 -7.99 7.47
C ASP A 31 -16.57 -8.17 6.71
N GLU A 32 -17.01 -7.14 5.97
CA GLU A 32 -18.31 -7.08 5.31
C GLU A 32 -18.25 -6.95 3.78
N TYR A 33 -19.35 -7.35 3.14
CA TYR A 33 -19.50 -7.19 1.71
C TYR A 33 -19.56 -5.72 1.32
N GLY A 34 -18.68 -5.33 0.38
CA GLY A 34 -18.64 -3.96 -0.14
C GLY A 34 -18.02 -2.96 0.83
N GLU A 35 -17.45 -3.43 1.94
CA GLU A 35 -16.61 -2.64 2.81
C GLU A 35 -15.40 -2.09 2.03
N ARG A 36 -15.11 -0.83 2.29
CA ARG A 36 -14.04 -0.07 1.66
C ARG A 36 -13.32 0.66 2.76
N GLU A 37 -12.02 0.43 2.83
CA GLU A 37 -11.14 1.20 3.68
C GLU A 37 -10.38 2.19 2.81
N PHE A 38 -9.99 3.31 3.41
CA PHE A 38 -9.33 4.39 2.69
C PHE A 38 -8.05 4.76 3.41
N LEU A 39 -6.97 4.89 2.65
CA LEU A 39 -5.70 5.39 3.13
C LEU A 39 -5.34 6.67 2.38
N GLY A 40 -5.13 7.75 3.12
CA GLY A 40 -4.61 9.00 2.58
C GLY A 40 -3.09 8.95 2.48
N PHE A 41 -2.56 9.27 1.30
CA PHE A 41 -1.14 9.43 1.07
C PHE A 41 -0.81 10.87 0.70
N GLN A 42 0.15 11.45 1.40
CA GLN A 42 0.69 12.75 1.06
C GLN A 42 2.21 12.66 0.96
N ALA A 43 2.75 13.00 -0.20
CA ALA A 43 4.19 13.02 -0.40
C ALA A 43 4.78 14.32 0.19
N GLY A 44 5.80 14.16 1.02
CA GLY A 44 6.62 15.28 1.45
C GLY A 44 7.54 15.77 0.31
N PRO A 45 8.16 16.95 0.43
CA PRO A 45 9.01 17.56 -0.61
C PRO A 45 10.09 16.62 -1.18
N ARG A 46 10.65 15.75 -0.33
CA ARG A 46 11.73 14.82 -0.69
C ARG A 46 11.26 13.53 -1.38
N ALA A 47 9.96 13.34 -1.52
CA ALA A 47 9.36 12.18 -2.16
C ALA A 47 8.49 12.56 -3.37
N GLN A 48 8.38 13.85 -3.74
CA GLN A 48 7.44 14.32 -4.76
C GLN A 48 7.67 13.72 -6.16
N ASN A 49 8.89 13.29 -6.46
CA ASN A 49 9.23 12.72 -7.78
C ASN A 49 9.38 11.21 -7.75
N ASP A 50 9.28 10.59 -6.57
CA ASP A 50 9.55 9.17 -6.39
C ASP A 50 8.23 8.41 -6.26
N ALA A 51 8.00 7.47 -7.20
CA ALA A 51 6.91 6.52 -7.05
C ALA A 51 7.19 5.57 -5.88
N PHE A 52 6.15 5.28 -5.11
CA PHE A 52 6.19 4.23 -4.09
C PHE A 52 5.29 3.06 -4.50
N LEU A 53 5.59 1.88 -3.96
CA LEU A 53 4.77 0.69 -4.14
C LEU A 53 3.95 0.45 -2.89
N ILE A 54 2.69 0.08 -3.07
CA ILE A 54 1.84 -0.47 -2.03
C ILE A 54 1.38 -1.86 -2.42
N TYR A 55 1.40 -2.78 -1.47
CA TYR A 55 0.82 -4.12 -1.59
C TYR A 55 -0.19 -4.37 -0.49
N MET A 56 -1.31 -4.99 -0.84
CA MET A 56 -2.34 -5.48 0.07
C MET A 56 -2.21 -7.01 0.12
N VAL A 57 -1.62 -7.50 1.20
CA VAL A 57 -1.26 -8.91 1.37
C VAL A 57 -2.25 -9.60 2.30
N GLY A 58 -2.93 -10.62 1.80
CA GLY A 58 -3.86 -11.43 2.60
C GLY A 58 -3.14 -12.12 3.77
N ALA A 59 -3.73 -12.09 4.96
CA ALA A 59 -3.15 -12.83 6.09
C ALA A 59 -3.31 -14.34 5.90
N GLU A 60 -2.41 -15.12 6.50
CA GLU A 60 -2.44 -16.59 6.41
C GLU A 60 -3.80 -17.15 6.87
N GLY A 61 -4.35 -18.08 6.09
CA GLY A 61 -5.62 -18.74 6.40
C GLY A 61 -6.87 -17.90 6.11
N THR A 62 -6.70 -16.67 5.60
CA THR A 62 -7.82 -15.85 5.11
C THR A 62 -8.17 -16.23 3.67
N ARG A 63 -9.41 -15.92 3.25
CA ARG A 63 -9.86 -16.10 1.87
C ARG A 63 -10.15 -14.76 1.24
N LEU A 64 -9.29 -13.76 1.49
CA LEU A 64 -9.43 -12.43 0.90
C LEU A 64 -8.99 -12.46 -0.57
N ASP A 65 -9.67 -11.71 -1.43
CA ASP A 65 -9.28 -11.41 -2.81
C ASP A 65 -8.94 -9.92 -2.87
N PRO A 66 -7.69 -9.53 -2.52
CA PRO A 66 -7.31 -8.14 -2.29
C PRO A 66 -7.51 -7.25 -3.52
N TYR A 67 -7.88 -5.99 -3.29
CA TYR A 67 -8.08 -5.03 -4.38
C TYR A 67 -7.71 -3.62 -3.95
N ILE A 68 -6.87 -2.97 -4.76
CA ILE A 68 -6.39 -1.60 -4.55
C ILE A 68 -6.89 -0.72 -5.70
N ARG A 69 -7.42 0.45 -5.35
CA ARG A 69 -7.79 1.48 -6.30
C ARG A 69 -7.26 2.83 -5.83
N LEU A 70 -6.68 3.59 -6.74
CA LEU A 70 -6.29 4.97 -6.50
C LEU A 70 -7.37 5.90 -7.09
N ASP A 71 -7.89 6.78 -6.25
CA ASP A 71 -8.83 7.82 -6.65
C ASP A 71 -8.08 9.15 -6.80
N LEU A 72 -7.97 9.64 -8.04
CA LEU A 72 -7.35 10.93 -8.37
C LEU A 72 -8.41 12.01 -8.67
N GLY A 73 -9.64 11.83 -8.17
CA GLY A 73 -10.76 12.75 -8.42
C GLY A 73 -11.73 12.24 -9.48
N GLU A 74 -12.67 13.10 -9.89
CA GLU A 74 -13.93 12.71 -10.56
C GLU A 74 -13.77 11.92 -11.88
N GLU A 75 -12.61 11.96 -12.53
CA GLU A 75 -12.42 11.34 -13.86
C GLU A 75 -11.17 10.46 -14.00
N GLN A 76 -10.30 10.39 -13.00
CA GLN A 76 -9.06 9.59 -13.07
C GLN A 76 -9.05 8.52 -11.98
N ILE A 77 -9.44 7.31 -12.39
CA ILE A 77 -9.36 6.13 -11.55
C ILE A 77 -8.22 5.26 -12.09
N TYR A 78 -7.14 5.18 -11.33
CA TYR A 78 -6.12 4.16 -11.57
C TYR A 78 -6.52 2.93 -10.76
N VAL A 79 -7.10 1.97 -11.47
CA VAL A 79 -7.21 0.61 -10.95
C VAL A 79 -5.91 -0.07 -11.32
N CYS A 80 -5.18 -0.53 -10.31
CA CYS A 80 -4.16 -1.51 -10.55
C CYS A 80 -4.48 -2.76 -9.75
N ASP A 81 -4.92 -3.75 -10.48
CA ASP A 81 -5.07 -5.11 -10.04
C ASP A 81 -4.03 -5.89 -10.85
N ASP A 82 -3.03 -6.46 -10.20
CA ASP A 82 -2.69 -7.80 -10.62
C ASP A 82 -1.95 -8.58 -9.56
N ALA A 83 -2.68 -9.56 -9.07
CA ALA A 83 -2.07 -10.77 -8.62
C ALA A 83 -2.77 -11.96 -9.28
N GLY A 84 -2.18 -12.36 -10.41
CA GLY A 84 -2.43 -13.65 -11.06
C GLY A 84 -3.08 -13.60 -12.45
N LEU A 85 -3.52 -12.44 -12.93
CA LEU A 85 -4.32 -12.17 -14.13
C LEU A 85 -3.65 -11.28 -15.20
N ARG A 86 -2.49 -10.67 -14.93
CA ARG A 86 -1.69 -9.82 -15.84
C ARG A 86 -2.34 -8.49 -16.25
N GLU A 87 -3.28 -7.96 -15.48
CA GLU A 87 -3.92 -6.66 -15.75
C GLU A 87 -2.97 -5.47 -15.46
N CYS A 88 -1.98 -5.66 -14.59
CA CYS A 88 -0.90 -4.71 -14.27
C CYS A 88 0.50 -5.29 -14.55
N ALA A 89 0.84 -5.43 -15.82
CA ALA A 89 2.14 -6.00 -16.23
C ALA A 89 3.37 -5.28 -15.66
N ASP A 90 3.22 -3.99 -15.33
CA ASP A 90 4.32 -3.16 -14.83
C ASP A 90 4.49 -3.23 -13.30
N VAL A 91 3.47 -3.70 -12.55
CA VAL A 91 3.59 -3.87 -11.10
C VAL A 91 4.20 -5.24 -10.80
N PRO A 92 5.37 -5.31 -10.13
CA PRO A 92 5.96 -6.58 -9.76
C PRO A 92 5.06 -7.32 -8.76
N ALA A 93 4.74 -8.58 -9.05
CA ALA A 93 4.09 -9.44 -8.05
C ALA A 93 5.01 -9.62 -6.83
N ILE A 94 4.44 -9.58 -5.62
CA ILE A 94 5.16 -9.80 -4.36
C ILE A 94 5.32 -11.30 -4.02
N ALA A 95 4.93 -12.20 -4.93
CA ALA A 95 4.94 -13.64 -4.73
C ALA A 95 6.32 -14.17 -4.25
N GLY A 96 6.34 -14.76 -3.05
CA GLY A 96 7.53 -15.32 -2.41
C GLY A 96 8.45 -14.28 -1.76
N TYR A 97 8.14 -12.99 -1.86
CA TYR A 97 8.79 -11.91 -1.13
C TYR A 97 7.96 -11.58 0.11
N GLY A 98 8.62 -11.06 1.14
CA GLY A 98 7.93 -10.78 2.39
C GLY A 98 8.84 -10.39 3.52
N LEU A 99 8.26 -10.35 4.71
CA LEU A 99 8.93 -9.98 5.94
C LEU A 99 8.83 -11.16 6.92
N GLN A 100 9.93 -11.40 7.63
CA GLN A 100 9.98 -12.30 8.76
C GLN A 100 10.31 -11.49 10.00
N PHE A 101 9.46 -11.59 11.02
CA PHE A 101 9.63 -10.90 12.30
C PHE A 101 10.39 -11.78 13.29
N GLU A 102 11.00 -11.16 14.30
CA GLU A 102 11.77 -11.88 15.33
C GLU A 102 10.90 -12.85 16.15
N ASP A 103 9.61 -12.58 16.27
CA ASP A 103 8.64 -13.46 16.94
C ASP A 103 8.19 -14.65 16.09
N GLY A 104 8.76 -14.81 14.89
CA GLY A 104 8.50 -15.91 13.97
C GLY A 104 7.29 -15.69 13.07
N ARG A 105 6.55 -14.59 13.21
CA ARG A 105 5.49 -14.23 12.26
C ARG A 105 6.10 -13.91 10.90
N THR A 106 5.32 -14.16 9.85
CA THR A 106 5.71 -13.87 8.48
C THR A 106 4.58 -13.22 7.72
N ILE A 107 4.90 -12.23 6.91
CA ILE A 107 4.00 -11.70 5.87
C ILE A 107 4.68 -12.03 4.56
N ILE A 108 4.23 -13.10 3.91
CA ILE A 108 4.77 -13.54 2.63
C ILE A 108 3.71 -13.29 1.59
N GLY A 109 4.06 -12.46 0.62
CA GLY A 109 3.22 -12.21 -0.53
C GLY A 109 3.05 -13.47 -1.38
N ASP A 110 1.89 -13.63 -1.97
CA ASP A 110 1.60 -14.64 -2.95
C ASP A 110 1.29 -14.02 -4.32
N ARG A 111 0.84 -14.86 -5.25
CA ARG A 111 0.52 -14.43 -6.60
C ARG A 111 -0.87 -13.84 -6.74
N PHE A 112 -1.64 -13.71 -5.65
CA PHE A 112 -3.02 -13.22 -5.56
C PHE A 112 -3.16 -11.95 -4.68
N ASP A 113 -2.06 -11.42 -4.14
CA ASP A 113 -2.02 -10.12 -3.44
C ASP A 113 -1.91 -8.89 -4.35
N ALA A 114 -2.87 -7.97 -4.24
CA ALA A 114 -2.89 -6.75 -5.04
C ALA A 114 -1.70 -5.81 -4.75
N GLY A 115 -1.18 -5.18 -5.81
CA GLY A 115 -0.12 -4.19 -5.73
C GLY A 115 -0.34 -3.00 -6.66
N MET A 116 0.25 -1.85 -6.34
CA MET A 116 0.12 -0.62 -7.12
C MET A 116 1.34 0.28 -6.98
N TYR A 117 1.75 0.93 -8.08
CA TYR A 117 2.61 2.12 -8.03
C TYR A 117 1.77 3.36 -7.81
N ILE A 118 2.20 4.19 -6.88
CA ILE A 118 1.61 5.51 -6.64
C ILE A 118 2.72 6.51 -6.88
N THR A 119 2.57 7.28 -7.95
CA THR A 119 3.42 8.43 -8.22
C THR A 119 2.76 9.64 -7.59
N PRO A 120 3.43 10.36 -6.68
CA PRO A 120 2.94 11.64 -6.19
C PRO A 120 2.58 12.57 -7.35
N GLN A 121 1.29 12.90 -7.48
CA GLN A 121 0.82 13.98 -8.34
C GLN A 121 0.54 15.15 -7.40
N ASP A 122 1.33 16.21 -7.49
CA ASP A 122 1.24 17.40 -6.63
C ASP A 122 1.38 17.15 -5.11
N THR A 123 1.15 18.20 -4.30
CA THR A 123 1.19 18.14 -2.82
C THR A 123 -0.11 17.62 -2.19
N ASP A 124 -1.11 17.32 -3.02
CA ASP A 124 -2.44 16.97 -2.55
C ASP A 124 -2.49 15.52 -2.07
N SER A 125 -3.38 15.27 -1.10
CA SER A 125 -3.58 13.93 -0.56
C SER A 125 -4.22 13.04 -1.61
N GLN A 126 -3.53 11.96 -1.97
CA GLN A 126 -4.07 10.90 -2.80
C GLN A 126 -4.81 9.88 -1.94
N LEU A 127 -6.01 9.49 -2.35
CA LEU A 127 -6.82 8.54 -1.61
C LEU A 127 -6.73 7.16 -2.25
N VAL A 128 -6.21 6.20 -1.49
CA VAL A 128 -6.14 4.80 -1.88
C VAL A 128 -7.28 4.06 -1.21
N GLN A 129 -8.15 3.49 -2.03
CA GLN A 129 -9.22 2.59 -1.59
C GLN A 129 -8.70 1.15 -1.54
N LEU A 130 -8.95 0.49 -0.42
CA LEU A 130 -8.64 -0.90 -0.14
C LEU A 130 -9.95 -1.67 0.02
N SER A 131 -10.09 -2.82 -0.63
CA SER A 131 -11.32 -3.62 -0.57
C SER A 131 -11.07 -5.05 -1.04
N ALA A 132 -12.12 -5.87 -1.03
CA ALA A 132 -12.12 -7.17 -1.69
C ALA A 132 -12.72 -7.07 -3.11
N ARG A 133 -12.06 -7.66 -4.11
CA ARG A 133 -12.60 -7.73 -5.49
C ARG A 133 -13.83 -8.64 -5.55
N ASN A 134 -13.73 -9.82 -4.93
CA ASN A 134 -14.81 -10.79 -4.89
C ASN A 134 -15.74 -10.57 -3.67
N PRO A 135 -17.05 -10.38 -3.87
CA PRO A 135 -18.05 -10.22 -2.81
C PRO A 135 -18.03 -11.26 -1.68
N SER A 136 -17.60 -12.48 -2.01
CA SER A 136 -17.62 -13.64 -1.13
C SER A 136 -16.33 -13.84 -0.34
N THR A 137 -15.36 -12.95 -0.54
CA THR A 137 -14.03 -13.00 0.07
C THR A 137 -13.90 -11.94 1.14
N ARG A 138 -13.23 -12.30 2.23
CA ARG A 138 -13.06 -11.44 3.41
C ARG A 138 -11.91 -11.98 4.25
N GLY A 139 -11.38 -11.13 5.12
CA GLY A 139 -10.37 -11.52 6.07
C GLY A 139 -9.38 -10.41 6.37
N ALA A 140 -8.48 -10.75 7.29
CA ALA A 140 -7.38 -9.89 7.68
C ALA A 140 -6.36 -9.75 6.55
N TYR A 141 -5.69 -8.61 6.53
CA TYR A 141 -4.61 -8.34 5.59
C TYR A 141 -3.56 -7.42 6.23
N SER A 142 -2.42 -7.30 5.54
CA SER A 142 -1.36 -6.36 5.87
C SER A 142 -1.07 -5.47 4.67
N LEU A 143 -0.70 -4.22 4.93
CA LEU A 143 -0.14 -3.34 3.90
C LEU A 143 1.38 -3.38 3.97
N ILE A 144 2.02 -3.55 2.81
CA ILE A 144 3.45 -3.34 2.64
C ILE A 144 3.63 -2.13 1.74
N ILE A 145 4.30 -1.09 2.25
CA ILE A 145 4.59 0.14 1.52
C ILE A 145 6.10 0.24 1.35
N ILE A 146 6.56 0.39 0.11
CA ILE A 146 7.97 0.48 -0.25
C ILE A 146 8.20 1.81 -0.94
N GLY A 147 9.07 2.65 -0.37
CA GLY A 147 9.39 3.95 -0.95
C GLY A 147 10.85 4.32 -0.84
N THR A 148 11.18 5.43 -1.47
CA THR A 148 12.48 6.10 -1.37
C THR A 148 12.30 7.49 -0.78
N LEU A 149 13.35 7.98 -0.14
CA LEU A 149 13.49 9.38 0.26
C LEU A 149 14.76 9.89 -0.40
N ALA A 150 14.61 10.83 -1.33
CA ALA A 150 15.72 11.47 -2.03
C ALA A 150 16.41 12.51 -1.14
N GLU A 151 17.67 12.85 -1.41
CA GLU A 151 18.43 13.92 -0.76
C GLU A 151 17.73 15.26 -0.98
N GLU A 152 17.92 16.18 -0.04
CA GLU A 152 17.48 17.55 -0.26
C GLU A 152 18.31 18.12 -1.42
N GLU A 153 17.69 18.51 -2.53
CA GLU A 153 18.37 19.36 -3.48
C GLU A 153 18.70 20.65 -2.73
N ASN A 154 19.97 20.80 -2.33
CA ASN A 154 20.50 22.07 -1.85
C ASN A 154 20.29 23.07 -2.98
N GLY A 155 19.23 23.87 -2.89
CA GLY A 155 19.00 24.95 -3.84
C GLY A 155 20.20 25.88 -3.83
N GLU A 156 20.97 25.87 -4.91
CA GLU A 156 21.90 26.95 -5.28
C GLU A 156 21.13 28.16 -5.82
#